data_AF-A0A1P8SKA8-F1
#
_entry.id   AF-A0A1P8SKA8-F1
#
_cell.length_a   1.000
_cell.length_b   1.000
_cell.length_c   1.000
_cell.angle_alpha   90.00
_cell.angle_beta   90.00
_cell.angle_gamma   90.00
#
_symmetry.space_group_name_H-M   'P 1'
#
loop_
_entity.id
_entity.type
_entity.pdbx_description
1 polymer ?
#
loop_
_entity_poly.entity_id
_entity_poly.type
_entity_poly.pdbx_seq_one_letter_code
_entity_poly.pdbx_strand_id
1 'polypeptide(L)'
;SLLGAFLFRQPPQSSVSNVFLLPFSRGVWAACALVFAAAGALLAALSRPRRLVSTDPSLVQLTPAEAFTFAIGTICQQGFHLNPSAMSGRMVMFSTLLAALFAFTSYSAKIVAILQTPSDAIQTIDDLTRSPMTLGVQETTYKRVYFAESEEPATQRLYRRKLLPLGERAYLSVVDGVARLRTGLFAFQVEVSS
;
A
#
# COMPACT_ATOMS: atom_id res chain seq x y z
N SER A 1 -25.36 -1.12 -25.84
CA SER A 1 -24.94 -0.25 -24.72
C SER A 1 -25.55 -0.81 -23.44
N LEU A 2 -24.72 -1.25 -22.49
CA LEU A 2 -25.15 -1.82 -21.21
C LEU A 2 -25.91 -0.75 -20.40
N LEU A 3 -27.24 -0.87 -20.28
CA LEU A 3 -28.13 0.02 -19.50
C LEU A 3 -28.19 -0.35 -18.01
N GLY A 4 -27.16 -0.99 -17.47
CA GLY A 4 -27.12 -1.44 -16.07
C GLY A 4 -25.81 -1.12 -15.40
N ALA A 5 -25.87 -0.45 -14.26
CA ALA A 5 -24.72 -0.20 -13.40
C ALA A 5 -24.54 -1.36 -12.41
N PHE A 6 -23.31 -1.84 -12.25
CA PHE A 6 -22.97 -2.76 -11.16
C PHE A 6 -22.57 -1.94 -9.94
N LEU A 7 -23.34 -2.06 -8.87
CA LEU A 7 -23.04 -1.47 -7.57
C LEU A 7 -22.34 -2.53 -6.72
N PHE A 8 -21.21 -2.19 -6.13
CA PHE A 8 -20.54 -3.06 -5.18
C PHE A 8 -19.81 -2.22 -4.14
N ARG A 9 -19.67 -2.77 -2.93
CA ARG A 9 -18.83 -2.17 -1.91
C ARG A 9 -17.38 -2.53 -2.21
N GLN A 10 -16.53 -1.55 -2.50
CA GLN A 10 -15.12 -1.80 -2.78
C GLN A 10 -14.46 -2.48 -1.57
N PRO A 11 -13.90 -3.70 -1.74
CA PRO A 11 -13.19 -4.36 -0.67
C PRO A 11 -11.87 -3.61 -0.37
N PRO A 12 -11.44 -3.52 0.90
CA PRO A 12 -10.16 -2.92 1.24
C PRO A 12 -9.01 -3.76 0.64
N GLN A 13 -8.05 -3.08 0.00
CA GLN A 13 -7.00 -3.66 -0.85
C GLN A 13 -5.83 -4.27 -0.07
N SER A 14 -6.04 -4.81 1.14
CA SER A 14 -4.95 -5.32 1.99
C SER A 14 -4.42 -6.71 1.59
N SER A 15 -5.06 -7.39 0.62
CA SER A 15 -4.90 -8.85 0.42
C SER A 15 -4.20 -9.28 -0.87
N VAL A 16 -3.66 -8.36 -1.66
CA VAL A 16 -2.98 -8.69 -2.93
C VAL A 16 -1.51 -8.28 -2.89
N SER A 17 -0.78 -8.97 -2.00
CA SER A 17 0.68 -9.21 -2.00
C SER A 17 1.65 -8.00 -2.05
N ASN A 18 2.63 -8.00 -1.14
CA ASN A 18 3.74 -7.05 -0.99
C ASN A 18 3.42 -5.61 -0.51
N VAL A 19 2.31 -5.39 0.20
CA VAL A 19 1.97 -4.09 0.83
C VAL A 19 3.11 -3.54 1.71
N PHE A 20 3.93 -4.39 2.33
CA PHE A 20 5.03 -3.96 3.21
C PHE A 20 6.28 -3.44 2.50
N LEU A 21 6.51 -3.81 1.23
CA LEU A 21 7.63 -3.34 0.40
C LEU A 21 7.24 -2.21 -0.56
N LEU A 22 5.94 -1.98 -0.74
CA LEU A 22 5.35 -0.95 -1.59
C LEU A 22 5.47 0.52 -1.14
N PRO A 23 5.78 0.89 0.12
CA PRO A 23 5.80 2.31 0.48
C PRO A 23 6.97 3.05 -0.18
N PHE A 24 8.09 2.36 -0.42
CA PHE A 24 9.27 2.91 -1.08
C PHE A 24 9.70 2.04 -2.25
N SER A 25 9.92 2.68 -3.42
CA SER A 25 10.48 1.99 -4.57
C SER A 25 11.90 1.50 -4.27
N ARG A 26 12.38 0.50 -5.03
CA ARG A 26 13.76 -0.01 -4.90
C ARG A 26 14.81 1.10 -4.96
N GLY A 27 14.54 2.17 -5.71
CA GLY A 27 15.40 3.36 -5.79
C GLY A 27 15.45 4.16 -4.49
N VAL A 28 14.34 4.31 -3.78
CA VAL A 28 14.33 5.04 -2.50
C VAL A 28 15.01 4.23 -1.40
N TRP A 29 14.83 2.90 -1.36
CA TRP A 29 15.61 2.04 -0.47
C TRP A 29 17.11 2.17 -0.71
N ALA A 30 17.54 2.17 -1.98
CA ALA A 30 18.93 2.40 -2.34
C ALA A 30 19.41 3.81 -1.93
N ALA A 31 18.57 4.84 -2.09
CA ALA A 31 18.88 6.20 -1.66
C ALA A 31 19.00 6.32 -0.14
N CYS A 32 18.10 5.72 0.64
CA CYS A 32 18.21 5.66 2.10
C CYS A 32 19.50 4.96 2.53
N ALA A 33 19.80 3.79 1.96
CA ALA A 33 21.04 3.07 2.22
C ALA A 33 22.28 3.91 1.87
N LEU A 34 22.24 4.63 0.74
CA LEU A 34 23.32 5.54 0.33
C LEU A 34 23.49 6.70 1.32
N VAL A 35 22.41 7.30 1.80
CA VAL A 35 22.46 8.39 2.79
C VAL A 35 23.07 7.90 4.11
N PHE A 36 22.66 6.74 4.62
CA PHE A 36 23.25 6.15 5.82
C PHE A 36 24.72 5.77 5.61
N ALA A 37 25.07 5.21 4.46
CA ALA A 37 26.46 4.88 4.13
C ALA A 37 27.33 6.14 4.00
N ALA A 38 26.81 7.21 3.38
CA ALA A 38 27.49 8.49 3.26
C ALA A 38 27.68 9.16 4.63
N ALA A 39 26.67 9.14 5.49
CA ALA A 39 26.77 9.62 6.87
C ALA A 39 27.86 8.85 7.65
N GLY A 40 27.85 7.51 7.58
CA GLY A 40 28.88 6.67 8.18
C GLY A 40 30.29 6.96 7.63
N ALA A 41 30.42 7.17 6.32
CA ALA A 41 31.68 7.53 5.69
C ALA A 41 32.19 8.92 6.11
N LEU A 42 31.29 9.91 6.23
CA LEU A 42 31.63 11.25 6.72
C LEU A 42 32.09 11.22 8.18
N LEU A 43 31.39 10.46 9.02
CA LEU A 43 31.77 10.24 10.42
C LEU A 43 33.13 9.53 10.53
N ALA A 44 33.39 8.52 9.70
CA ALA A 44 34.69 7.86 9.62
C ALA A 44 35.79 8.77 9.04
N ALA A 45 35.46 9.69 8.14
CA ALA A 45 36.40 10.68 7.64
C ALA A 45 36.77 11.70 8.72
N LEU A 46 35.82 12.07 9.59
CA LEU A 46 36.04 12.97 10.73
C LEU A 46 36.92 12.33 11.82
N SER A 47 36.92 11.00 11.97
CA SER A 47 37.76 10.28 12.94
C SER A 47 39.21 10.04 12.49
N ARG A 48 39.54 10.25 11.20
CA ARG A 48 40.90 10.07 10.64
C ARG A 48 41.90 11.18 10.96
N PRO A 49 41.59 12.48 10.78
CA PRO A 49 42.56 13.54 10.97
C PRO A 49 42.98 13.68 12.42
N ARG A 50 44.27 13.43 12.70
CA ARG A 50 44.88 13.52 14.04
C ARG A 50 44.66 14.88 14.72
N ARG A 51 44.51 15.98 13.96
CA ARG A 51 44.21 17.33 14.48
C ARG A 51 42.80 17.45 15.06
N LEU A 52 41.82 16.82 14.43
CA LEU A 52 40.44 16.81 14.92
C LEU A 52 40.33 15.86 16.12
N VAL A 53 40.97 14.69 16.05
CA VAL A 53 41.09 13.74 17.16
C VAL A 53 41.81 14.32 18.38
N SER A 54 42.86 15.13 18.19
CA SER A 54 43.53 15.79 19.32
C SER A 54 42.68 16.87 19.97
N THR A 55 41.76 17.47 19.20
CA THR A 55 40.81 18.48 19.70
C THR A 55 39.61 17.82 20.35
N ASP A 56 39.19 16.66 19.85
CA ASP A 56 38.03 15.92 20.30
C ASP A 56 38.34 14.41 20.38
N PRO A 57 38.78 13.90 21.55
CA PRO A 57 39.16 12.50 21.71
C PRO A 57 37.97 11.54 21.55
N SER A 58 36.72 12.02 21.63
CA SER A 58 35.52 11.21 21.39
C SER A 58 35.42 10.72 19.94
N LEU A 59 36.08 11.40 18.99
CA LEU A 59 36.15 10.97 17.58
C LEU A 59 36.95 9.67 17.41
N VAL A 60 37.85 9.31 18.33
CA VAL A 60 38.58 8.04 18.30
C VAL A 60 37.67 6.86 18.60
N GLN A 61 36.62 7.09 19.40
CA GLN A 61 35.65 6.08 19.75
C GLN A 61 34.72 5.73 18.58
N LEU A 62 34.66 6.55 17.53
CA LEU A 62 33.95 6.26 16.28
C LEU A 62 34.67 5.18 15.45
N THR A 63 34.54 3.94 15.91
CA THR A 63 34.93 2.75 15.17
C THR A 63 33.86 2.37 14.13
N PRO A 64 34.18 1.51 13.14
CA PRO A 64 33.17 1.02 12.19
C PRO A 64 31.99 0.29 12.86
N ALA A 65 32.25 -0.39 13.98
CA ALA A 65 31.20 -1.03 14.78
C ALA A 65 30.26 0.00 15.43
N GLU A 66 30.83 1.12 15.88
CA GLU A 66 30.05 2.25 16.39
C GLU A 66 29.25 2.95 15.30
N ALA A 67 29.79 3.07 14.08
CA ALA A 67 29.04 3.58 12.93
C ALA A 67 27.84 2.68 12.57
N PHE A 68 27.99 1.36 12.72
CA PHE A 68 26.88 0.41 12.55
C PHE A 68 25.81 0.57 13.65
N THR A 69 26.24 0.70 14.90
CA THR A 69 25.35 0.95 16.04
C THR A 69 24.62 2.29 15.89
N PHE A 70 25.32 3.33 15.41
CA PHE A 70 24.74 4.62 15.05
C PHE A 70 23.69 4.47 13.94
N ALA A 71 23.95 3.70 12.89
CA ALA A 71 23.00 3.47 11.82
C ALA A 71 21.73 2.77 12.33
N ILE A 72 21.87 1.72 13.13
CA ILE A 72 20.73 1.02 13.75
C ILE A 72 19.96 1.97 14.66
N GLY A 73 20.65 2.70 15.55
CA GLY A 73 20.03 3.66 16.45
C GLY A 73 19.22 4.70 15.67
N THR A 74 19.83 5.29 14.65
CA THR A 74 19.20 6.32 13.82
C THR A 74 17.96 5.79 13.08
N ILE A 75 18.00 4.57 12.54
CA ILE A 75 16.84 3.93 11.89
C ILE A 75 15.72 3.68 12.91
N CYS A 76 16.07 3.23 14.11
CA CYS A 76 15.13 3.01 15.20
C CYS A 76 14.68 4.32 15.89
N GLN A 77 15.13 5.48 15.40
CA GLN A 77 14.96 6.78 16.06
C GLN A 77 15.46 6.81 17.51
N GLN A 78 16.38 5.91 17.85
CA GLN A 78 17.12 5.90 19.09
C GLN A 78 18.33 6.82 18.94
N GLY A 79 18.53 7.68 19.93
CA GLY A 79 19.73 8.51 19.99
C GLY A 79 20.99 7.66 20.05
N PHE A 80 22.12 8.24 19.62
CA PHE A 80 23.41 7.58 19.74
C PHE A 80 24.09 7.93 21.06
N HIS A 81 24.78 6.97 21.66
CA HIS A 81 25.37 7.15 22.98
C HIS A 81 26.68 7.95 22.95
N LEU A 82 27.38 7.98 21.81
CA LEU A 82 28.56 8.84 21.62
C LEU A 82 28.13 10.17 21.02
N ASN A 83 28.57 11.27 21.63
CA ASN A 83 28.29 12.61 21.16
C ASN A 83 29.61 13.37 20.92
N PRO A 84 30.10 13.45 19.66
CA PRO A 84 31.26 14.28 19.34
C PRO A 84 31.07 15.72 19.82
N SER A 85 32.12 16.27 20.41
CA SER A 85 32.17 17.69 20.79
C SER A 85 32.39 18.59 19.57
N ALA A 86 32.99 18.06 18.50
CA ALA A 86 33.14 18.74 17.22
C ALA A 86 31.80 19.11 16.57
N MET A 87 31.63 20.39 16.23
CA MET A 87 30.42 20.93 15.60
C MET A 87 30.09 20.24 14.26
N SER A 88 31.10 19.86 13.49
CA SER A 88 30.94 19.10 12.23
C SER A 88 30.30 17.73 12.45
N GLY A 89 30.73 16.98 13.48
CA GLY A 89 30.14 15.69 13.83
C GLY A 89 28.68 15.82 14.26
N ARG A 90 28.37 16.84 15.08
CA ARG A 90 26.98 17.14 15.49
C ARG A 90 26.08 17.48 14.31
N MET A 91 26.56 18.27 13.35
CA MET A 91 25.79 18.60 12.14
C MET A 91 25.50 17.37 11.28
N VAL A 92 26.47 16.45 11.13
CA VAL A 92 26.27 15.18 10.41
C VAL A 92 25.27 14.28 11.13
N MET A 93 25.37 14.13 12.45
CA MET A 93 24.42 13.33 13.21
C MET A 93 23.01 13.92 13.15
N PHE A 94 22.88 15.23 13.32
CA PHE A 94 21.59 15.93 13.25
C PHE A 94 20.94 15.80 11.87
N SER A 95 21.70 16.01 10.78
CA SER A 95 21.16 15.88 9.43
C SER A 95 20.73 14.44 9.11
N THR A 96 21.48 13.44 9.61
CA THR A 96 21.14 12.03 9.43
C THR A 96 19.88 11.65 10.20
N LEU A 97 19.73 12.11 11.45
CA LEU A 97 18.53 11.93 12.26
C LEU A 97 17.30 12.58 11.61
N LEU A 98 17.45 13.81 11.10
CA LEU A 98 16.39 14.52 10.41
C LEU A 98 15.97 13.79 9.11
N ALA A 99 16.93 13.29 8.33
CA ALA A 99 16.66 12.49 7.14
C ALA A 99 15.92 11.18 7.49
N ALA A 100 16.34 10.49 8.55
CA ALA A 100 15.67 9.29 9.03
C ALA A 100 14.23 9.57 9.51
N LEU A 101 14.01 10.70 10.19
CA LEU A 101 12.68 11.15 10.58
C LEU A 101 11.78 11.36 9.36
N PHE A 102 12.24 12.08 8.34
CA PHE A 102 11.48 12.29 7.10
C PHE A 102 11.20 10.99 6.35
N ALA A 103 12.17 10.06 6.30
CA ALA A 103 11.97 8.76 5.68
C ALA A 103 10.90 7.96 6.42
N PHE A 104 10.94 7.95 7.76
CA PHE A 104 9.96 7.25 8.59
C PHE A 104 8.55 7.84 8.48
N THR A 105 8.42 9.16 8.51
CA THR A 105 7.12 9.83 8.39
C THR A 105 6.51 9.61 7.01
N SER A 106 7.31 9.72 5.94
CA SER A 106 6.86 9.45 4.58
C SER A 106 6.46 7.99 4.38
N TYR A 107 7.24 7.05 4.92
CA TYR A 107 6.93 5.62 4.90
C TYR A 107 5.58 5.33 5.58
N SER A 108 5.40 5.87 6.79
CA SER A 108 4.17 5.70 7.57
C SER A 108 2.96 6.30 6.86
N ALA A 109 3.09 7.53 6.33
CA ALA A 109 2.03 8.19 5.58
C ALA A 109 1.65 7.40 4.32
N LYS A 110 2.64 6.83 3.61
CA LYS A 110 2.39 6.04 2.40
C LYS A 110 1.69 4.72 2.71
N ILE A 111 2.04 4.04 3.81
CA ILE A 111 1.30 2.86 4.28
C ILE A 111 -0.14 3.22 4.57
N VAL A 112 -0.38 4.29 5.32
CA VAL A 112 -1.74 4.75 5.63
C VAL A 112 -2.51 5.07 4.36
N ALA A 113 -1.88 5.76 3.40
CA ALA A 113 -2.49 6.06 2.11
C ALA A 113 -2.85 4.79 1.33
N ILE A 114 -2.01 3.76 1.31
CA ILE A 114 -2.31 2.48 0.66
C ILE A 114 -3.49 1.78 1.35
N LEU A 115 -3.52 1.78 2.69
CA LEU A 115 -4.63 1.20 3.46
C LEU A 115 -5.95 1.95 3.26
N GLN A 116 -5.87 3.26 3.02
CA GLN A 116 -7.03 4.13 2.77
C GLN A 116 -7.45 4.17 1.30
N THR A 117 -6.58 3.78 0.35
CA THR A 117 -6.89 3.80 -1.07
C THR A 117 -7.91 2.70 -1.37
N PRO A 118 -9.10 3.04 -1.92
CA PRO A 118 -10.06 2.03 -2.30
C PRO A 118 -9.49 1.13 -3.39
N SER A 119 -9.80 -0.17 -3.34
CA SER A 119 -9.27 -1.11 -4.33
C SER A 119 -9.83 -0.82 -5.73
N ASP A 120 -8.96 -0.46 -6.66
CA ASP A 120 -9.25 -0.31 -8.10
C ASP A 120 -9.30 -1.66 -8.85
N ALA A 121 -9.45 -2.78 -8.11
CA ALA A 121 -9.27 -4.12 -8.67
C ALA A 121 -10.42 -4.63 -9.56
N ILE A 122 -11.58 -3.96 -9.57
CA ILE A 122 -12.74 -4.39 -10.35
C ILE A 122 -13.22 -3.21 -11.17
N GLN A 123 -12.72 -3.12 -12.40
CA GLN A 123 -13.16 -2.12 -13.37
C GLN A 123 -13.97 -2.74 -14.51
N THR A 124 -13.81 -4.04 -14.77
CA THR A 124 -14.49 -4.74 -15.87
C THR A 124 -15.40 -5.88 -15.39
N ILE A 125 -16.35 -6.26 -16.26
CA ILE A 125 -17.22 -7.43 -16.03
C ILE A 125 -16.38 -8.72 -15.90
N ASP A 126 -15.25 -8.82 -16.60
CA ASP A 126 -14.36 -9.97 -16.50
C ASP A 126 -13.60 -10.04 -15.17
N ASP A 127 -13.24 -8.90 -14.59
CA ASP A 127 -12.63 -8.84 -13.26
C ASP A 127 -13.67 -9.23 -12.20
N LEU A 128 -14.91 -8.76 -12.35
CA LEU A 128 -16.02 -9.14 -11.48
C LEU A 128 -16.31 -10.65 -11.56
N THR A 129 -16.27 -11.23 -12.77
CA THR A 129 -16.46 -12.66 -13.00
C THR A 129 -15.39 -13.52 -12.31
N ARG A 130 -14.14 -13.04 -12.27
CA ARG A 130 -13.01 -13.71 -11.62
C ARG A 130 -12.92 -13.45 -10.12
N SER A 131 -13.54 -12.37 -9.64
CA SER A 131 -13.52 -11.99 -8.22
C SER A 131 -14.22 -13.03 -7.33
N PRO A 132 -13.89 -13.11 -6.02
CA PRO A 132 -14.63 -13.93 -5.07
C PRO A 132 -16.02 -13.36 -4.73
N MET A 133 -16.41 -12.20 -5.28
CA MET A 133 -17.68 -11.56 -4.95
C MET A 133 -18.86 -12.37 -5.48
N THR A 134 -19.94 -12.41 -4.68
CA THR A 134 -21.21 -12.98 -5.10
C THR A 134 -21.98 -11.94 -5.90
N LEU A 135 -22.69 -12.35 -6.94
CA LEU A 135 -23.45 -11.46 -7.80
C LEU A 135 -24.95 -11.64 -7.55
N GLY A 136 -25.69 -10.53 -7.52
CA GLY A 136 -27.14 -10.54 -7.70
C GLY A 136 -27.59 -9.52 -8.71
N VAL A 137 -28.79 -9.74 -9.22
CA VAL A 137 -29.42 -8.95 -10.25
C VAL A 137 -30.77 -8.51 -9.73
N GLN A 138 -31.13 -7.25 -9.95
CA GLN A 138 -32.48 -6.79 -9.64
C GLN A 138 -33.51 -7.61 -10.43
N GLU A 139 -34.52 -8.11 -9.74
CA GLU A 139 -35.60 -8.87 -10.36
C GLU A 139 -36.41 -7.98 -11.31
N THR A 140 -36.31 -8.26 -12.61
CA THR A 140 -37.17 -7.68 -13.65
C THR A 140 -37.47 -8.74 -14.70
N THR A 141 -38.61 -8.61 -15.39
CA THR A 141 -39.12 -9.60 -16.33
C THR A 141 -38.15 -9.90 -17.48
N TYR A 142 -37.38 -8.90 -17.91
CA TYR A 142 -36.52 -9.01 -19.10
C TYR A 142 -35.08 -9.43 -18.79
N LYS A 143 -34.57 -9.17 -17.57
CA LYS A 143 -33.15 -9.42 -17.25
C LYS A 143 -32.76 -10.91 -17.32
N ARG A 144 -33.71 -11.80 -17.03
CA ARG A 144 -33.52 -13.26 -17.15
C ARG A 144 -33.14 -13.66 -18.57
N VAL A 145 -33.96 -13.22 -19.53
CA VAL A 145 -33.77 -13.50 -20.95
C VAL A 145 -32.51 -12.80 -21.45
N TYR A 146 -32.28 -11.55 -21.04
CA TYR A 146 -31.09 -10.80 -21.42
C TYR A 146 -29.78 -11.51 -21.03
N PHE A 147 -29.62 -11.96 -19.79
CA PHE A 147 -28.39 -12.66 -19.38
C PHE A 147 -28.25 -14.06 -20.00
N ALA A 148 -29.36 -14.73 -20.29
CA ALA A 148 -29.36 -16.05 -20.94
C ALA A 148 -29.01 -15.96 -22.44
N GLU A 149 -29.52 -14.94 -23.13
CA GLU A 149 -29.41 -14.75 -24.59
C GLU A 149 -28.38 -13.69 -24.99
N SER A 150 -27.66 -13.09 -24.04
CA SER A 150 -26.65 -12.08 -24.34
C SER A 150 -25.61 -12.61 -25.34
N GLU A 151 -25.35 -11.86 -26.41
CA GLU A 151 -24.29 -12.16 -27.38
C GLU A 151 -22.90 -11.75 -26.86
N GLU A 152 -22.84 -10.96 -25.78
CA GLU A 152 -21.59 -10.45 -25.25
C GLU A 152 -20.85 -11.54 -24.45
N PRO A 153 -19.62 -11.92 -24.85
CA PRO A 153 -18.93 -13.06 -24.26
C PRO A 153 -18.57 -12.83 -22.78
N ALA A 154 -18.31 -11.59 -22.36
CA ALA A 154 -18.05 -11.26 -20.96
C ALA A 154 -19.31 -11.47 -20.09
N THR A 155 -20.47 -11.02 -20.57
CA THR A 155 -21.77 -11.17 -19.91
C THR A 155 -22.18 -12.64 -19.80
N GLN A 156 -21.95 -13.43 -20.86
CA GLN A 156 -22.19 -14.88 -20.85
C GLN A 156 -21.28 -15.62 -19.86
N ARG A 157 -20.00 -15.25 -19.77
CA ARG A 157 -19.08 -15.80 -18.76
C ARG A 157 -19.54 -15.49 -17.34
N LEU A 158 -19.96 -14.25 -17.09
CA LEU A 158 -20.52 -13.83 -15.80
C LEU A 158 -21.77 -14.65 -15.46
N TYR A 159 -22.71 -14.78 -16.41
CA TYR A 159 -23.94 -15.55 -16.24
C TYR A 159 -23.66 -17.01 -15.87
N ARG A 160 -22.87 -17.72 -16.68
CA ARG A 160 -22.57 -19.14 -16.47
C ARG A 160 -21.82 -19.41 -15.16
N ARG A 161 -20.91 -18.52 -14.78
CA ARG A 161 -20.04 -18.74 -13.61
C ARG A 161 -20.66 -18.29 -12.30
N LYS A 162 -21.46 -17.22 -12.31
CA LYS A 162 -21.95 -16.57 -11.08
C LYS A 162 -23.47 -16.66 -10.93
N LEU A 163 -24.25 -16.45 -12.00
CA LEU A 163 -25.72 -16.40 -11.92
C LEU A 163 -26.37 -17.78 -12.02
N LEU A 164 -25.91 -18.60 -12.98
CA LEU A 164 -26.47 -19.93 -13.23
C LEU A 164 -26.44 -20.86 -12.00
N PRO A 165 -25.36 -20.92 -11.19
CA PRO A 165 -25.33 -21.75 -9.99
C PRO A 165 -26.28 -21.27 -8.88
N LEU A 166 -26.61 -19.98 -8.86
CA LEU A 166 -27.52 -19.37 -7.88
C LEU A 166 -28.99 -19.47 -8.31
N GLY A 167 -29.25 -19.60 -9.62
CA GLY A 167 -30.59 -19.73 -10.19
C GLY A 167 -31.50 -18.58 -9.75
N GLU A 168 -32.66 -18.94 -9.21
CA GLU A 168 -33.67 -17.99 -8.68
C GLU A 168 -33.12 -17.08 -7.57
N ARG A 169 -32.17 -17.55 -6.77
CA ARG A 169 -31.61 -16.79 -5.63
C ARG A 169 -30.70 -15.63 -6.06
N ALA A 170 -30.34 -15.57 -7.35
CA ALA A 170 -29.58 -14.47 -7.93
C ALA A 170 -30.45 -13.23 -8.17
N TYR A 171 -31.76 -13.41 -8.35
CA TYR A 171 -32.70 -12.32 -8.61
C TYR A 171 -33.26 -11.84 -7.29
N LEU A 172 -33.08 -10.56 -7.00
CA LEU A 172 -33.45 -9.96 -5.71
C LEU A 172 -34.24 -8.68 -5.93
N SER A 173 -35.09 -8.36 -4.95
CA SER A 173 -35.68 -7.03 -4.86
C SER A 173 -34.57 -5.97 -4.67
N VAL A 174 -34.85 -4.71 -5.03
CA VAL A 174 -33.88 -3.62 -4.82
C VAL A 174 -33.51 -3.48 -3.34
N VAL A 175 -34.49 -3.65 -2.45
CA VAL A 175 -34.30 -3.54 -0.99
C VAL A 175 -33.35 -4.63 -0.50
N ASP A 176 -33.58 -5.88 -0.91
CA ASP A 176 -32.76 -7.02 -0.50
C ASP A 176 -31.35 -6.96 -1.11
N GLY A 177 -31.25 -6.54 -2.37
CA GLY A 177 -29.98 -6.35 -3.06
C GLY A 177 -29.10 -5.30 -2.38
N VAL A 178 -29.68 -4.15 -2.02
CA VAL A 178 -28.99 -3.07 -1.30
C VAL A 178 -28.64 -3.50 0.13
N ALA A 179 -29.51 -4.23 0.81
CA ALA A 179 -29.21 -4.78 2.14
C ALA A 179 -28.01 -5.73 2.09
N ARG A 180 -27.95 -6.63 1.12
CA ARG A 180 -26.81 -7.55 0.92
C ARG A 180 -25.52 -6.83 0.56
N LEU A 181 -25.62 -5.77 -0.25
CA LEU A 181 -24.47 -4.94 -0.62
C LEU A 181 -23.78 -4.30 0.60
N ARG A 182 -24.53 -4.02 1.68
CA ARG A 182 -23.98 -3.50 2.94
C ARG A 182 -23.23 -4.57 3.74
N THR A 183 -23.64 -5.84 3.63
CA THR A 183 -23.17 -6.94 4.48
C THR A 183 -21.88 -7.62 4.03
N GLY A 184 -21.35 -7.36 2.84
CA GLY A 184 -20.05 -7.94 2.45
C GLY A 184 -19.71 -7.91 0.97
N LEU A 185 -18.97 -8.94 0.52
CA LEU A 185 -18.44 -9.15 -0.83
C LEU A 185 -19.55 -9.50 -1.84
N PHE A 186 -20.45 -8.55 -2.06
CA PHE A 186 -21.60 -8.68 -2.96
C PHE A 186 -21.61 -7.56 -3.99
N ALA A 187 -21.82 -7.93 -5.25
CA ALA A 187 -22.09 -7.01 -6.33
C ALA A 187 -23.55 -7.13 -6.75
N PHE A 188 -24.20 -6.00 -6.97
CA PHE A 188 -25.61 -5.92 -7.30
C PHE A 188 -25.80 -5.15 -8.61
N GLN A 189 -26.40 -5.81 -9.61
CA GLN A 189 -26.79 -5.17 -10.85
C GLN A 189 -28.14 -4.48 -10.68
N VAL A 190 -28.17 -3.17 -10.95
CA VAL A 190 -29.41 -2.39 -10.95
C VAL A 190 -29.66 -1.79 -12.32
N GLU A 191 -30.93 -1.60 -12.63
CA GLU A 191 -31.34 -0.77 -13.75
C GLU A 191 -31.16 0.70 -13.39
N VAL A 192 -30.56 1.47 -14.29
CA VAL A 192 -30.51 2.93 -14.15
C VAL A 192 -31.74 3.46 -14.88
N SER A 193 -32.73 3.94 -14.13
CA SER A 193 -33.83 4.69 -14.74
C SER A 193 -33.27 6.00 -15.27
N SER A 194 -33.19 6.12 -16.59
CA SER A 194 -32.98 7.40 -17.30
C SER A 194 -34.24 8.24 -17.29
#